data_AF-A0A9X9AAN9-F1
#
_entry.id   AF-A0A9X9AAN9-F1
#
_cell.length_a   1.000
_cell.length_b   1.000
_cell.length_c   1.000
_cell.angle_alpha   90.00
_cell.angle_beta   90.00
_cell.angle_gamma   90.00
#
_symmetry.space_group_name_H-M   'P 1'
#
loop_
_entity.id
_entity.type
_entity.pdbx_description
1 polymer ?
#
loop_
_entity_poly.entity_id
_entity_poly.type
_entity_poly.pdbx_seq_one_letter_code
_entity_poly.pdbx_strand_id
1 'polypeptide(L)'
;NFKQLPFVRGLDPFWIEKREGNKEMTAAEPVGDIHMPNPSFSPFVISFGLFIAAFGAMYMQGGKDKFWLLVAIIGLIITFGAMFLRSVIDDHGYHIHKEDLEDKGGKA
;
A
#
# COMPACT_ATOMS: atom_id res chain seq x y z
N ASN A 1 10.89 -6.39 1.83
CA ASN A 1 11.88 -6.36 0.72
C ASN A 1 13.24 -6.83 1.18
N PHE A 2 13.81 -6.21 2.23
CA PHE A 2 15.07 -6.63 2.85
C PHE A 2 14.83 -6.93 4.32
N LYS A 3 15.72 -7.71 4.94
CA LYS A 3 15.67 -7.97 6.39
C LYS A 3 16.24 -6.82 7.22
N GLN A 4 17.21 -6.11 6.66
CA GLN A 4 17.89 -4.97 7.27
C GLN A 4 18.02 -3.91 6.20
N LEU A 5 18.14 -2.64 6.59
CA LEU A 5 18.43 -1.60 5.63
C LEU A 5 19.83 -1.80 5.02
N PRO A 6 19.95 -1.77 3.68
CA PRO A 6 21.23 -1.89 3.02
C PRO A 6 22.03 -0.59 3.23
N PHE A 7 23.34 -0.73 3.40
CA PHE A 7 24.25 0.40 3.53
C PHE A 7 24.57 1.00 2.16
N VAL A 8 23.97 2.15 1.86
CA VAL A 8 24.09 2.83 0.55
C VAL A 8 25.29 3.79 0.56
N ARG A 9 26.36 3.44 -0.18
CA ARG A 9 27.61 4.22 -0.26
C ARG A 9 27.81 5.01 -1.55
N GLY A 10 26.84 4.98 -2.47
CA GLY A 10 26.95 5.63 -3.76
C GLY A 10 25.69 5.49 -4.60
N LEU A 11 25.76 5.90 -5.86
CA LEU A 11 24.62 5.89 -6.78
C LEU A 11 24.18 4.48 -7.19
N ASP A 12 25.14 3.55 -7.31
CA ASP A 12 24.86 2.13 -7.57
C ASP A 12 25.55 1.26 -6.49
N PRO A 13 24.95 1.17 -5.30
CA PRO A 13 25.59 0.50 -4.17
C PRO A 13 25.67 -1.02 -4.42
N PHE A 14 24.72 -1.62 -5.12
CA PHE A 14 24.79 -3.04 -5.48
C PHE A 14 25.93 -3.35 -6.45
N TRP A 15 26.21 -2.46 -7.41
CA TRP A 15 27.38 -2.61 -8.27
C TRP A 15 28.70 -2.47 -7.49
N ILE A 16 28.79 -1.49 -6.59
CA ILE A 16 29.98 -1.29 -5.74
C ILE A 16 30.28 -2.56 -4.92
N GLU A 17 29.29 -3.08 -4.20
CA GLU A 17 29.43 -4.28 -3.37
C GLU A 17 29.89 -5.48 -4.21
N LYS A 18 29.33 -5.69 -5.41
CA LYS A 18 29.77 -6.74 -6.34
C LYS A 18 31.22 -6.56 -6.80
N ARG A 19 31.65 -5.32 -7.08
CA ARG A 19 33.02 -5.02 -7.52
C ARG A 19 34.03 -5.17 -6.39
N GLU A 20 33.60 -4.96 -5.15
CA GLU A 20 34.37 -5.24 -3.93
C GLU A 20 34.39 -6.75 -3.57
N GLY A 21 33.63 -7.58 -4.30
CA GLY A 21 33.59 -9.03 -4.12
C GLY A 21 32.55 -9.51 -3.10
N ASN A 22 31.71 -8.60 -2.59
CA ASN A 22 30.62 -8.94 -1.69
C ASN A 22 29.48 -9.60 -2.47
N LYS A 23 28.91 -10.65 -1.89
CA LYS A 23 27.82 -11.43 -2.50
C LYS A 23 26.44 -10.80 -2.29
N GLU A 24 26.33 -9.93 -1.30
CA GLU A 24 25.10 -9.30 -0.82
C GLU A 24 25.40 -7.87 -0.39
N MET A 25 24.35 -7.08 -0.17
CA MET A 25 24.51 -5.73 0.34
C MET A 25 25.05 -5.78 1.77
N THR A 26 25.96 -4.88 2.11
CA THR A 26 26.37 -4.74 3.51
C THR A 26 25.21 -4.13 4.30
N ALA A 27 24.85 -4.70 5.46
CA ALA A 27 23.78 -4.16 6.31
C ALA A 27 24.23 -2.89 7.06
N ALA A 28 23.31 -1.92 7.20
CA ALA A 28 23.57 -0.68 7.94
C ALA A 28 23.26 -0.78 9.45
N GLU A 29 22.48 -1.77 9.86
CA GLU A 29 21.91 -1.91 11.20
C GLU A 29 21.83 -3.38 11.63
N PRO A 30 21.77 -3.70 12.94
CA PRO A 30 21.53 -5.08 13.40
C PRO A 30 20.13 -5.57 13.05
N VAL A 31 19.92 -6.90 13.03
CA VAL A 31 18.60 -7.49 12.79
C VAL A 31 17.65 -7.11 13.95
N GLY A 32 16.46 -6.64 13.60
CA GLY A 32 15.41 -6.27 14.53
C GLY A 32 14.03 -6.66 14.02
N ASP A 33 13.01 -6.39 14.83
CA ASP A 33 11.62 -6.66 14.48
C ASP A 33 11.16 -5.74 13.34
N ILE A 34 10.47 -6.31 12.36
CA ILE A 34 9.97 -5.58 11.19
C ILE A 34 8.47 -5.36 11.35
N HIS A 35 8.06 -4.10 11.47
CA HIS A 35 6.65 -3.72 11.41
C HIS A 35 6.13 -3.79 9.97
N MET A 36 5.01 -4.48 9.78
CA MET A 36 4.37 -4.70 8.49
C MET A 36 2.91 -4.25 8.53
N PRO A 37 2.41 -3.59 7.47
CA PRO A 37 1.00 -3.22 7.38
C PRO A 37 0.11 -4.43 7.10
N ASN A 38 -1.12 -4.40 7.61
CA ASN A 38 -2.13 -5.41 7.26
C ASN A 38 -2.70 -5.15 5.85
N PRO A 39 -3.17 -6.20 5.15
CA PRO A 39 -3.91 -6.03 3.91
C PRO A 39 -5.27 -5.34 4.19
N SER A 40 -5.69 -4.45 3.29
CA SER A 40 -6.95 -3.73 3.41
C SER A 40 -7.79 -3.83 2.15
N PHE A 41 -9.09 -4.09 2.31
CA PHE A 41 -10.06 -4.11 1.21
C PHE A 41 -10.61 -2.72 0.86
N SER A 42 -10.41 -1.72 1.74
CA SER A 42 -10.95 -0.37 1.57
C SER A 42 -10.55 0.31 0.24
N PRO A 43 -9.31 0.19 -0.28
CA PRO A 43 -8.93 0.80 -1.55
C PRO A 43 -9.78 0.31 -2.74
N PHE A 44 -10.16 -0.98 -2.74
CA PHE A 44 -11.05 -1.53 -3.77
C PHE A 44 -12.45 -0.92 -3.69
N VAL A 45 -13.03 -0.85 -2.49
CA VAL A 45 -14.37 -0.27 -2.26
C VAL A 45 -14.42 1.20 -2.68
N ILE A 46 -13.38 1.97 -2.34
CA ILE A 46 -13.26 3.39 -2.73
C ILE A 46 -13.24 3.53 -4.26
N SER A 47 -12.41 2.72 -4.93
CA SER A 47 -12.27 2.72 -6.39
C SER A 47 -13.58 2.32 -7.09
N PHE A 48 -14.28 1.32 -6.54
CA PHE A 48 -15.57 0.89 -7.06
C PHE A 48 -16.67 1.95 -6.86
N GLY A 49 -16.70 2.64 -5.71
CA GLY A 49 -17.58 3.78 -5.48
C GLY A 49 -17.34 4.92 -6.48
N LEU A 50 -16.07 5.24 -6.75
CA LEU A 50 -15.70 6.26 -7.74
C LEU A 50 -16.10 5.84 -9.16
N PHE A 51 -15.96 4.56 -9.50
CA PHE A 51 -16.43 4.02 -10.76
C PHE A 51 -17.95 4.21 -10.93
N ILE A 52 -18.75 3.87 -9.91
CA ILE A 52 -20.21 4.08 -9.93
C ILE A 52 -20.53 5.58 -10.06
N ALA A 53 -19.82 6.43 -9.31
CA ALA A 53 -20.03 7.87 -9.34
C ALA A 53 -19.77 8.46 -10.72
N ALA A 54 -18.63 8.09 -11.32
CA ALA A 54 -18.23 8.51 -12.67
C ALA A 54 -19.20 7.97 -13.74
N PHE A 55 -19.65 6.72 -13.60
CA PHE A 55 -20.67 6.15 -14.48
C PHE A 55 -21.95 6.97 -14.44
N GLY A 56 -22.49 7.28 -13.25
CA GLY A 56 -23.65 8.16 -13.11
C GLY A 56 -23.43 9.53 -13.75
N ALA A 57 -22.29 10.18 -13.49
CA ALA A 57 -21.98 11.50 -14.05
C ALA A 57 -21.87 11.51 -15.59
N MET A 58 -21.40 10.41 -16.19
CA MET A 58 -21.26 10.28 -17.64
C MET A 58 -22.61 10.34 -18.38
N TYR A 59 -23.69 9.80 -17.78
CA TYR A 59 -25.03 9.77 -18.37
C TYR A 59 -25.89 10.99 -18.01
N MET A 60 -25.28 12.12 -17.67
CA MET A 60 -25.99 13.38 -17.39
C MET A 60 -26.67 13.93 -18.68
N GLN A 61 -27.88 13.46 -18.99
CA GLN A 61 -28.65 13.83 -20.19
C GLN A 61 -29.49 15.11 -20.00
N GLY A 62 -28.88 16.21 -19.59
CA GLY A 62 -29.49 17.55 -19.66
C GLY A 62 -30.82 17.75 -18.92
N GLY A 63 -31.12 16.94 -17.89
CA GLY A 63 -32.22 17.19 -16.94
C GLY A 63 -33.57 16.53 -17.26
N LYS A 64 -33.69 15.71 -18.31
CA LYS A 64 -34.95 14.98 -18.60
C LYS A 64 -35.19 13.80 -17.66
N ASP A 65 -34.12 13.08 -17.32
CA ASP A 65 -34.10 12.02 -16.32
C ASP A 65 -33.11 12.39 -15.20
N LYS A 66 -33.45 12.09 -13.95
CA LYS A 66 -32.61 12.33 -12.76
C LYS A 66 -31.97 11.05 -12.21
N PHE A 67 -32.20 9.90 -12.84
CA PHE A 67 -31.62 8.63 -12.41
C PHE A 67 -30.09 8.67 -12.35
N TRP A 68 -29.44 9.36 -13.29
CA TRP A 68 -27.99 9.58 -13.31
C TRP A 68 -27.46 10.20 -12.00
N LEU A 69 -28.22 11.12 -11.40
CA LEU A 69 -27.84 11.82 -10.17
C LEU A 69 -27.90 10.87 -8.96
N LEU A 70 -28.90 9.98 -8.91
CA LEU A 70 -28.98 8.95 -7.87
C LEU A 70 -27.77 8.01 -7.93
N VAL A 71 -27.42 7.52 -9.12
CA VAL A 71 -26.26 6.65 -9.32
C VAL A 71 -24.97 7.37 -8.91
N ALA A 72 -24.82 8.64 -9.32
CA ALA A 72 -23.66 9.45 -8.96
C ALA A 72 -23.51 9.63 -7.44
N ILE A 73 -24.61 9.97 -6.75
CA ILE A 73 -24.63 10.16 -5.30
C ILE A 73 -24.35 8.85 -4.55
N ILE A 74 -24.91 7.73 -4.99
CA ILE A 74 -24.64 6.42 -4.37
C ILE A 74 -23.15 6.09 -4.46
N GLY A 75 -22.52 6.30 -5.62
CA GLY A 75 -21.09 6.10 -5.77
C GLY A 75 -20.27 6.95 -4.81
N LEU A 76 -20.63 8.24 -4.66
CA LEU A 76 -19.96 9.14 -3.71
C LEU A 76 -20.18 8.73 -2.26
N ILE A 77 -21.37 8.27 -1.87
CA ILE A 77 -21.65 7.76 -0.52
C ILE A 77 -20.76 6.54 -0.23
N ILE A 78 -20.61 5.62 -1.18
CA ILE A 78 -19.72 4.45 -1.03
C ILE A 78 -18.27 4.91 -0.85
N THR A 79 -17.80 5.83 -1.70
CA THR A 79 -16.43 6.37 -1.63
C THR A 79 -16.16 7.06 -0.30
N PHE A 80 -16.97 8.06 0.07
CA PHE A 80 -16.75 8.84 1.29
C PHE A 80 -17.04 8.03 2.55
N GLY A 81 -18.00 7.11 2.53
CA GLY A 81 -18.26 6.18 3.62
C GLY A 81 -17.06 5.25 3.87
N ALA A 82 -16.48 4.68 2.82
CA ALA A 82 -15.28 3.86 2.93
C ALA A 82 -14.04 4.65 3.39
N MET A 83 -13.87 5.89 2.91
CA MET A 83 -12.81 6.79 3.38
C MET A 83 -12.98 7.15 4.86
N PHE A 84 -14.20 7.44 5.30
CA PHE A 84 -14.50 7.73 6.69
C PHE A 84 -14.20 6.53 7.59
N LEU A 85 -14.70 5.34 7.24
CA LEU A 85 -14.41 4.11 7.99
C LEU A 85 -12.91 3.81 8.06
N ARG A 86 -12.17 3.99 6.96
CA ARG A 86 -10.70 3.88 6.94
C ARG A 86 -10.04 4.88 7.88
N SER A 87 -10.60 6.07 8.07
CA SER A 87 -10.01 7.13 8.90
C SER A 87 -10.26 6.95 10.40
N VAL A 88 -11.32 6.23 10.79
CA VAL A 88 -11.71 6.06 12.20
C VAL A 88 -11.36 4.68 12.77
N ILE A 89 -11.06 3.72 11.89
CA ILE A 89 -10.59 2.39 12.29
C ILE A 89 -9.07 2.40 12.25
N ASP A 90 -8.45 2.35 13.43
CA ASP A 90 -7.01 2.24 13.56
C ASP A 90 -6.54 0.82 13.25
N ASP A 91 -5.54 0.73 12.38
CA ASP A 91 -4.87 -0.51 12.02
C ASP A 91 -3.41 -0.44 12.45
N HIS A 92 -3.07 -1.19 13.49
CA HIS A 92 -1.73 -1.20 14.07
C HIS A 92 -0.75 -2.11 13.32
N GLY A 93 -1.14 -2.74 12.21
CA GLY A 93 -0.29 -3.68 11.48
C GLY A 93 0.06 -4.93 12.31
N TYR A 94 1.17 -5.57 11.96
CA TYR A 94 1.74 -6.70 12.68
C TYR A 94 3.27 -6.62 12.67
N HIS A 95 3.93 -7.41 13.51
CA HIS A 95 5.39 -7.48 13.55
C HIS A 95 5.86 -8.85 13.09
N ILE A 96 6.95 -8.87 12.32
CA ILE A 96 7.76 -10.07 12.10
C ILE A 96 8.92 -10.00 13.08
N HIS A 97 8.99 -10.94 14.01
CA HIS A 97 10.01 -10.94 15.04
C HIS A 97 11.38 -11.35 14.49
N LYS A 98 12.45 -10.82 15.08
CA LYS A 98 13.83 -11.09 14.65
C LYS A 98 14.17 -12.58 14.60
N GLU A 99 13.62 -13.40 15.49
CA GLU A 99 13.87 -14.84 15.55
C GLU A 99 13.34 -15.55 14.29
N ASP A 100 12.19 -15.10 13.77
CA ASP A 100 11.59 -15.64 12.55
C ASP A 100 12.36 -15.24 11.28
N LEU A 101 13.22 -14.22 11.37
CA LEU A 101 14.02 -13.73 10.26
C LEU A 101 15.29 -14.58 10.09
N GLU A 102 15.90 -15.07 11.16
CA GLU A 102 17.12 -15.88 11.09
C GLU A 102 16.87 -17.20 10.34
N ASP A 103 15.74 -17.86 10.60
CA ASP A 103 15.38 -19.14 9.98
C ASP A 103 14.98 -19.03 8.50
N LYS A 104 14.54 -17.85 8.04
CA LYS A 104 13.95 -17.68 6.70
C LYS A 104 14.92 -17.18 5.62
N GLY A 105 16.22 -17.12 5.89
CA GLY A 105 17.27 -17.01 4.84
C GLY A 105 17.24 -15.77 3.92
N GLY A 106 16.43 -14.75 4.20
CA GLY A 106 16.49 -13.46 3.50
C GLY A 106 17.85 -12.76 3.63
N LYS A 107 18.16 -11.97 2.60
CA LYS A 107 19.42 -11.24 2.43
C LYS A 107 19.27 -9.80 2.90
N ALA A 108 20.40 -9.16 3.17
CA ALA A 108 20.47 -7.70 3.29
C ALA A 108 20.27 -7.01 1.94
#